data_AF-A0A0S7ZZX4-F1
#
_entry.id   AF-A0A0S7ZZX4-F1
#
_cell.length_a   1.000
_cell.length_b   1.000
_cell.length_c   1.000
_cell.angle_alpha   90.00
_cell.angle_beta   90.00
_cell.angle_gamma   90.00
#
_symmetry.space_group_name_H-M   'P 1'
#
loop_
_entity.id
_entity.type
_entity.pdbx_description
1 polymer ?
#
loop_
_entity_poly.entity_id
_entity_poly.type
_entity_poly.pdbx_seq_one_letter_code
_entity_poly.pdbx_strand_id
1 'polypeptide(L)'
;MAIVAIFIAGMVGLIARLLKVRPLKAWLIGCTIVPAFVLFVEFVLPYQGGGASMWPIALVFGGAYGAVSSAIGVFIAGLIVKGSENAA
;
A
#
# COMPACT_ATOMS: atom_id res chain seq x y z
N MET A 1 2.24 -12.59 6.75
CA MET A 1 2.55 -12.05 5.39
C MET A 1 1.66 -10.86 5.00
N ALA A 2 0.33 -10.94 5.09
CA ALA A 2 -0.56 -9.84 4.71
C ALA A 2 -0.31 -8.50 5.47
N ILE A 3 -0.03 -8.55 6.78
CA ILE A 3 0.30 -7.36 7.58
C ILE A 3 1.55 -6.64 7.04
N VAL A 4 2.56 -7.40 6.59
CA VAL A 4 3.79 -6.84 6.02
C VAL A 4 3.49 -6.11 4.72
N ALA A 5 2.67 -6.68 3.83
CA ALA A 5 2.26 -6.03 2.59
C ALA A 5 1.47 -4.73 2.83
N ILE A 6 0.60 -4.71 3.84
CA ILE A 6 -0.12 -3.49 4.24
C ILE A 6 0.85 -2.43 4.75
N PHE A 7 1.81 -2.81 5.61
CA PHE A 7 2.82 -1.88 6.10
C PHE A 7 3.67 -1.30 4.97
N ILE A 8 4.08 -2.14 4.00
CA ILE A 8 4.80 -1.70 2.80
C ILE A 8 3.94 -0.73 1.97
N ALA A 9 2.64 -0.99 1.81
CA ALA A 9 1.75 -0.07 1.08
C ALA A 9 1.71 1.33 1.72
N GLY A 10 1.68 1.39 3.06
CA GLY A 10 1.80 2.64 3.82
C GLY A 10 3.15 3.34 3.60
N MET A 11 4.26 2.59 3.69
CA MET A 11 5.61 3.12 3.45
C MET A 11 5.80 3.64 2.03
N VAL A 12 5.27 2.94 1.03
CA VAL A 12 5.32 3.38 -0.37
C VAL A 12 4.54 4.68 -0.56
N GLY A 13 3.35 4.81 0.05
CA GLY A 13 2.59 6.07 0.03
C GLY A 13 3.34 7.23 0.69
N LEU A 14 3.95 6.98 1.85
CA LEU A 14 4.77 7.95 2.58
C LEU A 14 5.97 8.41 1.74
N ILE A 15 6.80 7.46 1.27
CA ILE A 15 8.02 7.74 0.50
C ILE A 15 7.69 8.44 -0.81
N ALA A 16 6.68 7.96 -1.56
CA ALA A 16 6.26 8.60 -2.80
C ALA A 16 5.88 10.07 -2.58
N ARG A 17 5.17 10.36 -1.47
CA ARG A 17 4.80 11.74 -1.14
C ARG A 17 6.01 12.59 -0.71
N LEU A 18 6.94 12.02 0.05
CA LEU A 18 8.21 12.69 0.41
C LEU A 18 9.07 13.00 -0.83
N LEU A 19 9.03 12.14 -1.86
CA LEU A 19 9.65 12.38 -3.17
C LEU A 19 8.91 13.41 -4.04
N LYS A 20 8.04 14.24 -3.43
CA LYS A 20 7.27 15.31 -4.07
C LYS A 20 6.29 14.82 -5.14
N VAL A 21 5.92 13.53 -5.14
CA VAL A 21 4.84 13.04 -6.01
C VAL A 21 3.51 13.67 -5.56
N ARG A 22 2.65 13.99 -6.53
CA ARG A 22 1.30 14.49 -6.25
C ARG A 22 0.55 13.51 -5.33
N PRO A 23 -0.23 13.98 -4.35
CA PRO A 23 -0.79 13.13 -3.30
C PRO A 23 -1.67 12.01 -3.86
N LEU A 24 -2.49 12.33 -4.87
CA LEU A 24 -3.35 11.36 -5.53
C LEU A 24 -2.55 10.28 -6.29
N LYS A 25 -1.43 10.65 -6.93
CA LYS A 25 -0.54 9.68 -7.59
C LYS A 25 0.21 8.81 -6.58
N ALA A 26 0.72 9.40 -5.50
CA ALA A 26 1.40 8.68 -4.43
C ALA A 26 0.48 7.63 -3.78
N TRP A 27 -0.77 8.00 -3.54
CA TRP A 27 -1.79 7.10 -3.02
C TRP A 27 -2.10 5.95 -3.99
N LEU A 28 -2.34 6.26 -5.28
CA LEU A 28 -2.58 5.22 -6.30
C LEU A 28 -1.43 4.23 -6.41
N ILE A 29 -0.17 4.70 -6.33
CA ILE A 29 1.01 3.82 -6.34
C ILE A 29 0.96 2.87 -5.13
N GLY A 30 0.71 3.38 -3.92
CA GLY A 30 0.62 2.53 -2.73
C GLY A 30 -0.57 1.56 -2.76
N CYS A 31 -1.71 1.94 -3.35
CA CYS A 31 -2.87 1.06 -3.53
C CYS A 31 -2.55 -0.20 -4.36
N THR A 32 -1.56 -0.15 -5.25
CA THR A 32 -1.20 -1.30 -6.09
C THR A 32 -0.36 -2.36 -5.37
N ILE A 33 0.25 -2.03 -4.23
CA ILE A 33 1.18 -2.91 -3.52
C ILE A 33 0.49 -4.19 -3.01
N VAL A 34 -0.63 -4.06 -2.30
CA VAL A 34 -1.33 -5.23 -1.75
C VAL A 34 -1.94 -6.11 -2.85
N PRO A 35 -2.61 -5.55 -3.89
CA PRO A 35 -3.05 -6.34 -5.03
C PRO A 35 -1.92 -7.09 -5.74
N ALA A 36 -0.79 -6.43 -6.01
CA ALA A 36 0.37 -7.06 -6.62
C ALA A 36 0.92 -8.20 -5.75
N PHE A 37 0.97 -8.01 -4.43
CA PHE A 37 1.40 -9.04 -3.50
C PHE A 37 0.46 -10.24 -3.47
N VAL A 38 -0.86 -10.02 -3.44
CA VAL A 38 -1.86 -11.10 -3.45
C VAL A 38 -1.74 -11.94 -4.72
N LEU A 39 -1.61 -11.29 -5.89
CA LEU A 39 -1.42 -11.99 -7.16
C LEU A 39 -0.08 -12.75 -7.21
N PHE A 40 0.98 -12.16 -6.67
CA PHE A 40 2.30 -12.82 -6.61
C PHE A 40 2.25 -14.09 -5.74
N VAL A 41 1.61 -14.02 -4.57
CA VAL A 41 1.47 -15.19 -3.68
C VAL A 41 0.62 -16.29 -4.33
N GLU A 42 -0.44 -15.93 -5.04
CA GLU A 42 -1.33 -16.92 -5.66
C GLU A 42 -0.71 -17.59 -6.90
N PHE A 43 -0.05 -16.82 -7.77
CA PHE A 43 0.37 -17.30 -9.09
C PHE A 43 1.86 -17.61 -9.22
N VAL A 44 2.70 -17.15 -8.29
CA VAL A 44 4.17 -17.33 -8.37
C VAL A 44 4.69 -18.26 -7.28
N LEU A 45 4.14 -18.20 -6.07
CA LEU A 45 4.56 -19.10 -5.00
C LEU A 45 3.93 -20.49 -5.18
N PRO A 46 4.63 -21.57 -4.80
CA PRO A 46 4.03 -22.90 -4.74
C PRO A 46 2.83 -22.86 -3.81
N TYR A 47 1.70 -23.39 -4.26
CA TYR A 47 0.46 -23.39 -3.50
C TYR A 47 0.68 -24.05 -2.13
N GLN A 48 0.57 -23.26 -1.05
CA GLN A 48 0.78 -23.72 0.33
C GLN A 48 -0.54 -23.98 1.09
N GLY A 49 -1.69 -23.84 0.42
CA GLY A 49 -3.01 -24.06 1.01
C GLY A 49 -3.53 -25.48 0.77
N GLY A 50 -4.65 -25.83 1.41
CA GLY A 50 -5.37 -27.10 1.19
C GLY A 50 -6.82 -26.91 0.75
N GLY A 51 -7.18 -25.75 0.18
CA GLY A 51 -8.58 -25.35 -0.05
C GLY A 51 -8.82 -24.65 -1.40
N ALA A 52 -10.04 -24.12 -1.59
CA ALA A 52 -10.35 -23.35 -2.79
C ALA A 52 -9.58 -22.01 -2.80
N SER A 53 -9.18 -21.57 -3.98
CA SER A 53 -8.42 -20.33 -4.19
C SER A 53 -9.25 -19.09 -3.82
N MET A 54 -8.81 -18.32 -2.82
CA MET A 54 -9.54 -17.17 -2.22
C MET A 54 -9.00 -15.81 -2.66
N TRP A 55 -8.11 -15.76 -3.66
CA TRP A 55 -7.48 -14.53 -4.12
C TRP A 55 -8.44 -13.39 -4.49
N PRO A 56 -9.67 -13.60 -5.04
CA PRO A 56 -10.55 -12.48 -5.37
C PRO A 56 -11.05 -11.75 -4.12
N ILE A 57 -11.36 -12.49 -3.06
CA ILE A 57 -11.76 -11.94 -1.76
C ILE A 57 -10.56 -11.23 -1.12
N ALA A 58 -9.37 -11.85 -1.20
CA ALA A 58 -8.15 -11.24 -0.69
C ALA A 58 -7.80 -9.92 -1.42
N LEU A 59 -8.12 -9.79 -2.71
CA LEU A 59 -7.95 -8.53 -3.45
C LEU A 59 -8.90 -7.44 -2.96
N VAL A 60 -10.18 -7.77 -2.75
CA VAL A 60 -11.18 -6.78 -2.31
C VAL A 60 -10.84 -6.27 -0.91
N PHE A 61 -10.69 -7.16 0.05
CA PHE A 61 -10.42 -6.77 1.44
C PHE A 61 -8.98 -6.28 1.62
N GLY A 62 -7.99 -7.03 1.11
CA GLY A 62 -6.58 -6.64 1.19
C GLY A 62 -6.30 -5.34 0.46
N GLY A 63 -6.89 -5.13 -0.72
CA GLY A 63 -6.82 -3.87 -1.46
C GLY A 63 -7.41 -2.71 -0.68
N ALA A 64 -8.57 -2.88 -0.04
CA ALA A 64 -9.16 -1.86 0.82
C ALA A 64 -8.26 -1.48 2.00
N TYR A 65 -7.73 -2.47 2.73
CA TYR A 65 -6.79 -2.21 3.83
C TYR A 65 -5.48 -1.56 3.35
N GLY A 66 -4.96 -2.00 2.20
CA GLY A 66 -3.78 -1.40 1.57
C GLY A 66 -4.00 0.05 1.15
N ALA A 67 -5.17 0.36 0.60
CA ALA A 67 -5.55 1.71 0.22
C ALA A 67 -5.67 2.65 1.44
N VAL A 68 -6.26 2.17 2.54
CA VAL A 68 -6.32 2.93 3.80
C VAL A 68 -4.92 3.16 4.36
N SER A 69 -4.07 2.12 4.40
CA SER A 69 -2.70 2.26 4.88
C SER A 69 -1.87 3.24 4.04
N SER A 70 -2.00 3.18 2.70
CA SER A 70 -1.36 4.12 1.80
C SER A 70 -1.85 5.55 2.01
N ALA A 71 -3.15 5.75 2.22
CA ALA A 71 -3.72 7.07 2.50
C ALA A 71 -3.13 7.67 3.78
N ILE A 72 -3.00 6.86 4.83
CA ILE A 72 -2.34 7.26 6.10
C ILE A 72 -0.89 7.68 5.83
N GLY A 73 -0.13 6.89 5.07
CA GLY A 73 1.25 7.22 4.70
C GLY A 73 1.36 8.54 3.95
N VAL A 74 0.52 8.76 2.93
CA VAL A 74 0.48 10.01 2.16
C VAL A 74 0.09 11.20 3.05
N PHE A 75 -0.86 11.02 3.97
CA PHE A 75 -1.30 12.05 4.89
C PHE A 75 -0.18 12.48 5.86
N ILE A 76 0.50 11.51 6.48
CA ILE A 76 1.64 11.77 7.37
C ILE A 76 2.74 12.52 6.62
N ALA A 77 3.10 12.08 5.42
CA ALA A 77 4.09 12.79 4.60
C ALA A 77 3.64 14.22 4.26
N GLY A 78 2.34 14.44 4.03
CA GLY A 78 1.79 15.78 3.84
C GLY A 78 1.99 16.70 5.05
N LEU A 79 1.81 16.18 6.27
CA LEU A 79 2.08 16.93 7.49
C LEU A 79 3.57 17.26 7.65
N ILE A 80 4.46 16.32 7.34
CA ILE A 80 5.91 16.51 7.41
C ILE A 80 6.36 17.59 6.41
N VAL A 81 5.90 17.51 5.16
CA VAL A 81 6.25 18.50 4.12
C VAL A 81 5.76 19.89 4.52
N LYS A 82 4.51 20.01 4.98
CA LYS A 82 3.94 21.29 5.42
C LYS A 82 4.67 21.86 6.64
N GLY A 83 5.05 21.01 7.60
CA GLY A 83 5.82 21.43 8.76
C GLY A 83 7.21 21.94 8.39
N SER A 84 7.86 21.31 7.41
CA SER A 84 9.17 21.77 6.90
C SER A 84 9.10 23.11 6.18
N GLU A 85 8.00 23.41 5.49
CA GLU A 85 7.81 24.71 4.82
C GLU A 85 7.59 25.85 5.81
N ASN A 86 6.94 25.59 6.95
CA ASN A 86 6.68 26.60 7.97
C ASN A 86 7.90 26.91 8.87
N ALA A 87 8.94 26.08 8.82
CA ALA A 87 10.16 26.21 9.62
C ALA A 87 11.31 26.88 8.87
N ALA A 88 11.13 27.18 7.59
CA ALA A 88 12.08 27.87 6.70
C ALA A 88 11.65 29.33 6.49
#